data_AF-A0A2E1H669-F1
#
_entry.id   AF-A0A2E1H669-F1
#
_cell.length_a   1.000
_cell.length_b   1.000
_cell.length_c   1.000
_cell.angle_alpha   90.00
_cell.angle_beta   90.00
_cell.angle_gamma   90.00
#
_symmetry.space_group_name_H-M   'P 1'
#
loop_
_entity.id
_entity.type
_entity.pdbx_description
1 polymer ?
#
loop_
_entity_poly.entity_id
_entity_poly.type
_entity_poly.pdbx_seq_one_letter_code
_entity_poly.pdbx_strand_id
1 'polypeptide(L)'
;MLHLLNALLFIAVCSCIGRALLPSQSVVARSRGEELAVSYTLGLATVLILCNLMFVIGLTLGVAVGISLVAASAALFYQSKRDADFALSPFTDVITYGLLAVGALSLIATVAYPINEFDAIYHWAYRGKVLLFNGTPLTEAITGIVNNDNFGRVVTHPNYPLGVPIIEAFSSYFSGWSDRWVQLPLGLWAASMPWLVAFGLRNLSQMAIRLTAIATAATPILYATNFTENGWADLTNAGTSSSMMLGGGSDLAVMCMLTLGAALFLRATSSNCKRLAICAGVALAATAAMKNEGLALLMVCMLACSAALILKNRPLRIIGFFAASAIICVAPWLGIRAQIPAIDENYSEQLTLENVMRFAGGANELVEKSPLAMSGRPQINEESIPTRRSLVAEAFVDEFFDMRSWGLLWMLALISVGLVLVPKNLESFNYRWLALVIVGGVLLYFLILLVTPWNFPSLRSKGIPERLLVHLVGPIMLLLGHLLSSIEPEDC
;
A
#
# COMPACT_ATOMS: atom_id res chain seq x y z
N MET A 1 -4.79 28.76 2.90
CA MET A 1 -5.46 28.77 1.58
C MET A 1 -4.52 28.30 0.46
N LEU A 2 -3.32 28.89 0.30
CA LEU A 2 -2.37 28.51 -0.76
C LEU A 2 -1.97 27.02 -0.74
N HIS A 3 -1.65 26.46 0.43
CA HIS A 3 -1.30 25.03 0.56
C HIS A 3 -2.44 24.09 0.14
N LEU A 4 -3.69 24.42 0.49
CA LEU A 4 -4.86 23.65 0.07
C LEU A 4 -4.99 23.67 -1.47
N LEU A 5 -4.87 24.84 -2.09
CA LEU A 5 -4.91 24.96 -3.55
C LEU A 5 -3.79 24.14 -4.22
N ASN A 6 -2.60 24.11 -3.63
CA ASN A 6 -1.49 23.33 -4.16
C ASN A 6 -1.73 21.82 -4.05
N ALA A 7 -2.27 21.34 -2.92
CA ALA A 7 -2.64 19.94 -2.76
C ALA A 7 -3.76 19.53 -3.74
N LEU A 8 -4.76 20.40 -3.97
CA LEU A 8 -5.80 20.18 -4.98
C LEU A 8 -5.23 20.17 -6.41
N LEU A 9 -4.29 21.06 -6.72
CA LEU A 9 -3.58 21.06 -8.00
C LEU A 9 -2.83 19.74 -8.20
N PHE A 10 -2.14 19.25 -7.18
CA PHE A 10 -1.44 17.96 -7.23
C PHE A 10 -2.39 16.78 -7.49
N ILE A 11 -3.54 16.75 -6.82
CA ILE A 11 -4.60 15.74 -7.05
C ILE A 11 -5.10 15.82 -8.49
N ALA A 12 -5.32 17.03 -9.02
CA ALA A 12 -5.76 17.24 -10.40
C ALA A 12 -4.69 16.76 -11.41
N VAL A 13 -3.42 17.11 -11.20
CA VAL A 13 -2.28 16.66 -12.02
C VAL A 13 -2.22 15.13 -12.07
N CYS A 14 -2.27 14.48 -10.91
CA CYS A 14 -2.28 13.02 -10.83
C CYS A 14 -3.47 12.43 -11.58
N SER A 15 -4.68 12.92 -11.33
CA SER A 15 -5.89 12.43 -11.99
C SER A 15 -5.81 12.57 -13.52
N CYS A 16 -5.26 13.68 -14.02
CA CYS A 16 -5.06 13.89 -15.46
C CYS A 16 -4.08 12.90 -16.07
N ILE A 17 -2.90 12.72 -15.43
CA ILE A 17 -1.88 11.77 -15.88
C ILE A 17 -2.44 10.35 -15.89
N GLY A 18 -3.02 9.90 -14.77
CA GLY A 18 -3.53 8.53 -14.67
C GLY A 18 -4.67 8.26 -15.66
N ARG A 19 -5.59 9.23 -15.84
CA ARG A 19 -6.66 9.10 -16.84
C ARG A 19 -6.11 9.04 -18.27
N ALA A 20 -5.04 9.76 -18.58
CA ALA A 20 -4.37 9.67 -19.87
C ALA A 20 -3.65 8.33 -20.07
N LEU A 21 -3.18 7.67 -18.99
CA LEU A 21 -2.57 6.34 -19.04
C LEU A 21 -3.59 5.21 -19.17
N LEU A 22 -4.81 5.39 -18.66
CA LEU A 22 -5.87 4.38 -18.79
C LEU A 22 -6.36 4.22 -20.25
N PRO A 23 -6.81 3.02 -20.65
CA PRO A 23 -7.58 2.84 -21.89
C PRO A 23 -8.85 3.72 -21.89
N SER A 24 -9.46 3.94 -23.06
CA SER A 24 -10.79 4.60 -23.09
C SER A 24 -11.82 3.82 -22.29
N GLN A 25 -12.84 4.54 -21.82
CA GLN A 25 -14.01 3.97 -21.17
C GLN A 25 -14.73 2.97 -22.09
N SER A 26 -14.67 3.17 -23.41
CA SER A 26 -15.19 2.23 -24.42
C SER A 26 -14.45 0.88 -24.46
N VAL A 27 -13.18 0.82 -24.07
CA VAL A 27 -12.40 -0.42 -24.02
C VAL A 27 -12.48 -1.05 -22.62
N VAL A 28 -12.47 -0.21 -21.59
CA VAL A 28 -12.54 -0.62 -20.19
C VAL A 28 -13.60 0.24 -19.51
N ALA A 29 -14.81 -0.30 -19.46
CA ALA A 29 -15.96 0.31 -18.79
C ALA A 29 -15.64 0.62 -17.33
N ARG A 30 -16.04 1.82 -16.90
CA ARG A 30 -15.88 2.30 -15.53
C ARG A 30 -16.85 3.44 -15.21
N SER A 31 -17.30 3.48 -13.95
CA SER A 31 -18.12 4.57 -13.42
C SER A 31 -17.28 5.82 -13.09
N ARG A 32 -17.93 6.93 -12.76
CA ARG A 32 -17.23 8.18 -12.37
C ARG A 32 -16.39 8.02 -11.12
N GLY A 33 -16.90 7.33 -10.10
CA GLY A 33 -16.15 7.08 -8.87
C GLY A 33 -14.95 6.16 -9.09
N GLU A 34 -15.13 5.10 -9.88
CA GLU A 34 -14.03 4.22 -10.33
C GLU A 34 -12.98 4.99 -11.12
N GLU A 35 -13.39 5.83 -12.08
CA GLU A 35 -12.46 6.66 -12.87
C GLU A 35 -11.63 7.55 -11.96
N LEU A 36 -12.27 8.29 -11.04
CA LEU A 36 -11.56 9.21 -10.16
C LEU A 36 -10.53 8.46 -9.31
N ALA A 37 -10.94 7.38 -8.64
CA ALA A 37 -10.05 6.62 -7.75
C ALA A 37 -8.87 5.98 -8.51
N VAL A 38 -9.14 5.31 -9.64
CA VAL A 38 -8.11 4.63 -10.43
C VAL A 38 -7.18 5.66 -11.10
N SER A 39 -7.72 6.72 -11.69
CA SER A 39 -6.90 7.74 -12.35
C SER A 39 -6.04 8.53 -11.36
N TYR A 40 -6.58 8.92 -10.21
CA TYR A 40 -5.82 9.58 -9.17
C TYR A 40 -4.66 8.69 -8.67
N THR A 41 -4.98 7.47 -8.26
CA THR A 41 -3.99 6.55 -7.65
C THR A 41 -2.92 6.13 -8.67
N LEU A 42 -3.30 5.86 -9.92
CA LEU A 42 -2.35 5.52 -10.99
C LEU A 42 -1.48 6.72 -11.39
N GLY A 43 -2.07 7.92 -11.42
CA GLY A 43 -1.34 9.15 -11.65
C GLY A 43 -0.27 9.38 -10.59
N LEU A 44 -0.63 9.17 -9.32
CA LEU A 44 0.31 9.30 -8.21
C LEU A 44 1.43 8.24 -8.29
N ALA A 45 1.11 6.99 -8.60
CA ALA A 45 2.10 5.95 -8.87
C ALA A 45 3.08 6.37 -9.98
N THR A 46 2.56 6.97 -11.05
CA THR A 46 3.36 7.43 -12.19
C THR A 46 4.27 8.60 -11.83
N VAL A 47 3.74 9.61 -11.12
CA VAL A 47 4.53 10.76 -10.65
C VAL A 47 5.64 10.30 -9.71
N LEU A 48 5.35 9.34 -8.83
CA LEU A 48 6.35 8.74 -7.95
C LEU A 48 7.48 8.07 -8.74
N ILE A 49 7.16 7.23 -9.72
CA ILE A 49 8.15 6.56 -10.56
C ILE A 49 8.97 7.59 -11.35
N LEU A 50 8.33 8.63 -11.88
CA LEU A 50 9.00 9.73 -12.56
C LEU A 50 9.99 10.45 -11.62
N CYS A 51 9.60 10.75 -10.38
CA CYS A 51 10.50 11.40 -9.42
C CYS A 51 11.72 10.53 -9.11
N ASN A 52 11.52 9.23 -8.86
CA ASN A 52 12.64 8.30 -8.68
C ASN A 52 13.52 8.22 -9.93
N LEU A 53 12.94 8.24 -11.13
CA LEU A 53 13.69 8.29 -12.38
C LEU A 53 14.53 9.56 -12.50
N MET A 54 13.99 10.72 -12.12
CA MET A 54 14.74 11.98 -12.13
C MET A 54 15.89 11.95 -11.13
N PHE A 55 15.65 11.46 -9.92
CA PHE A 55 16.69 11.35 -8.90
C PHE A 55 17.81 10.40 -9.29
N VAL A 56 17.52 9.24 -9.88
CA VAL A 56 18.56 8.27 -10.26
C VAL A 56 19.47 8.80 -11.38
N ILE A 57 18.99 9.72 -12.22
CA ILE A 57 19.80 10.40 -13.26
C ILE A 57 20.37 11.75 -12.79
N GLY A 58 20.28 12.06 -11.49
CA GLY A 58 20.87 13.26 -10.89
C GLY A 58 20.08 14.56 -11.08
N LEU A 59 18.82 14.49 -11.51
CA LEU A 59 17.92 15.64 -11.62
C LEU A 59 17.13 15.86 -10.33
N THR A 60 16.63 17.08 -10.14
CA THR A 60 15.96 17.49 -8.91
C THR A 60 14.44 17.29 -8.97
N LEU A 61 13.79 17.35 -7.81
CA LEU A 61 12.32 17.30 -7.68
C LEU A 61 11.62 18.33 -8.59
N GLY A 62 12.18 19.53 -8.71
CA GLY A 62 11.60 20.60 -9.53
C GLY A 62 11.45 20.24 -11.01
N VAL A 63 12.40 19.47 -11.56
CA VAL A 63 12.31 18.96 -12.94
C VAL A 63 11.16 17.97 -13.07
N ALA A 64 11.02 17.05 -12.11
CA ALA A 64 9.91 16.09 -12.09
C ALA A 64 8.55 16.79 -12.00
N VAL A 65 8.45 17.86 -11.19
CA VAL A 65 7.25 18.70 -11.09
C VAL A 65 6.94 19.36 -12.43
N GLY A 66 7.93 19.97 -13.08
CA GLY A 66 7.77 20.61 -14.39
C GLY A 66 7.28 19.62 -15.46
N ILE A 67 7.91 18.44 -15.57
CA ILE A 67 7.49 17.38 -16.50
C ILE A 67 6.07 16.92 -16.21
N SER A 68 5.72 16.75 -14.93
CA SER A 68 4.37 16.31 -14.52
C SER A 68 3.30 17.34 -14.91
N LEU A 69 3.57 18.63 -14.77
CA LEU A 69 2.65 19.70 -15.19
C LEU A 69 2.46 19.73 -16.70
N VAL A 70 3.54 19.57 -17.47
CA VAL A 70 3.46 19.48 -18.94
C VAL A 70 2.68 18.24 -19.36
N ALA A 71 2.96 17.09 -18.74
CA ALA A 71 2.26 15.83 -19.01
C ALA A 71 0.77 15.94 -18.66
N ALA A 72 0.41 16.55 -17.53
CA ALA A 72 -0.97 16.79 -17.15
C ALA A 72 -1.69 17.75 -18.11
N SER A 73 -1.01 18.81 -18.57
CA SER A 73 -1.57 19.75 -19.55
C SER A 73 -1.83 19.07 -20.90
N ALA A 74 -0.88 18.27 -21.38
CA ALA A 74 -1.04 17.47 -22.59
C ALA A 74 -2.15 16.41 -22.42
N ALA A 75 -2.24 15.77 -21.25
CA ALA A 75 -3.28 14.83 -20.90
C ALA A 75 -4.66 15.48 -20.92
N LEU A 76 -4.81 16.67 -20.33
CA LEU A 76 -6.04 17.46 -20.37
C LEU A 76 -6.44 17.81 -21.80
N PHE A 77 -5.51 18.30 -22.61
CA PHE A 77 -5.76 18.60 -24.02
C PHE A 77 -6.24 17.35 -24.77
N TYR A 78 -5.54 16.23 -24.63
CA TYR A 78 -5.94 14.96 -25.24
C TYR A 78 -7.33 14.49 -24.78
N GLN A 79 -7.64 14.61 -23.48
CA GLN A 79 -8.93 14.22 -22.92
C GLN A 79 -10.06 15.13 -23.38
N SER A 80 -9.81 16.43 -23.59
CA SER A 80 -10.82 17.37 -24.12
C SER A 80 -11.32 17.00 -25.52
N LYS A 81 -10.56 16.16 -26.24
CA LYS A 81 -10.91 15.64 -27.57
C LYS A 81 -11.62 14.29 -27.53
N ARG A 82 -11.83 13.70 -26.36
CA ARG A 82 -12.48 12.39 -26.20
C ARG A 82 -13.83 12.57 -25.52
N ASP A 83 -14.87 12.01 -26.13
CA ASP A 83 -16.15 11.87 -25.45
C ASP A 83 -16.00 10.90 -24.27
N ALA A 84 -16.53 11.31 -23.13
CA ALA A 84 -16.48 10.55 -21.90
C ALA A 84 -17.80 9.79 -21.73
N ASP A 85 -17.83 8.54 -22.19
CA ASP A 85 -18.95 7.64 -21.97
C ASP A 85 -18.71 6.79 -20.71
N PHE A 86 -19.22 7.25 -19.58
CA PHE A 86 -19.07 6.56 -18.30
C PHE A 86 -20.11 5.46 -18.17
N ALA A 87 -19.65 4.28 -17.77
CA ALA A 87 -20.57 3.20 -17.46
C ALA A 87 -21.40 3.54 -16.21
N LEU A 88 -22.63 3.01 -16.13
CA LEU A 88 -23.53 3.23 -15.00
C LEU A 88 -22.84 2.86 -13.68
N SER A 89 -23.15 3.60 -12.61
CA SER A 89 -22.66 3.21 -11.28
C SER A 89 -23.19 1.82 -10.93
N PRO A 90 -22.36 0.90 -10.41
CA PRO A 90 -22.88 -0.35 -9.88
C PRO A 90 -23.70 -0.08 -8.60
N PHE A 91 -23.55 1.08 -7.97
CA PHE A 91 -24.16 1.44 -6.70
C PHE A 91 -25.46 2.23 -6.90
N THR A 92 -26.40 2.05 -5.98
CA THR A 92 -27.52 2.97 -5.81
C THR A 92 -27.02 4.33 -5.31
N ASP A 93 -27.85 5.37 -5.43
CA ASP A 93 -27.51 6.70 -4.93
C ASP A 93 -27.20 6.68 -3.42
N VAL A 94 -27.99 5.93 -2.64
CA VAL A 94 -27.79 5.77 -1.19
C VAL A 94 -26.41 5.18 -0.88
N ILE A 95 -26.02 4.10 -1.57
CA ILE A 95 -24.70 3.49 -1.36
C ILE A 95 -23.60 4.47 -1.80
N THR A 96 -23.78 5.15 -2.93
CA THR A 96 -22.82 6.14 -3.43
C THR A 96 -22.59 7.26 -2.42
N TYR A 97 -23.66 7.85 -1.87
CA TYR A 97 -23.56 8.88 -0.84
C TYR A 97 -22.94 8.35 0.45
N GLY A 98 -23.26 7.11 0.85
CA GLY A 98 -22.62 6.45 1.99
C GLY A 98 -21.11 6.31 1.81
N LEU A 99 -20.66 5.79 0.67
CA LEU A 99 -19.22 5.65 0.36
C LEU A 99 -18.52 7.01 0.29
N LEU A 100 -19.16 8.02 -0.31
CA LEU A 100 -18.63 9.38 -0.34
C LEU A 100 -18.54 10.01 1.05
N ALA A 101 -19.54 9.79 1.91
CA ALA A 101 -19.53 10.28 3.28
C ALA A 101 -18.39 9.66 4.10
N VAL A 102 -18.21 8.33 4.02
CA VAL A 102 -17.09 7.64 4.68
C VAL A 102 -15.74 8.15 4.17
N GLY A 103 -15.60 8.32 2.84
CA GLY A 103 -14.39 8.88 2.25
C GLY A 103 -14.11 10.32 2.69
N ALA A 104 -15.15 11.17 2.74
CA ALA A 104 -15.03 12.55 3.21
C ALA A 104 -14.65 12.62 4.69
N LEU A 105 -15.26 11.78 5.54
CA LEU A 105 -14.92 11.70 6.96
C LEU A 105 -13.47 11.24 7.18
N SER A 106 -13.00 10.27 6.38
CA SER A 106 -11.60 9.81 6.43
C SER A 106 -10.62 10.93 6.05
N LEU A 107 -10.96 11.71 5.03
CA LEU A 107 -10.17 12.86 4.61
C LEU A 107 -10.16 13.96 5.67
N ILE A 108 -11.33 14.28 6.24
CA ILE A 108 -11.46 15.26 7.31
C ILE A 108 -10.63 14.82 8.52
N ALA A 109 -10.74 13.56 8.94
CA ALA A 109 -9.95 13.02 10.03
C ALA A 109 -8.44 13.16 9.74
N THR A 110 -7.98 12.72 8.56
CA THR A 110 -6.56 12.81 8.17
C THR A 110 -5.99 14.23 8.25
N VAL A 111 -6.79 15.26 7.90
CA VAL A 111 -6.35 16.68 7.88
C VAL A 111 -6.65 17.42 9.19
N ALA A 112 -7.58 16.90 9.99
CA ALA A 112 -7.95 17.50 11.27
C ALA A 112 -6.92 17.21 12.36
N TYR A 113 -6.25 16.05 12.31
CA TYR A 113 -5.32 15.63 13.35
C TYR A 113 -3.86 15.91 12.97
N PRO A 114 -3.05 16.45 13.90
CA PRO A 114 -1.63 16.64 13.65
C PRO A 114 -0.88 15.31 13.55
N ILE A 115 0.20 15.29 12.78
CA ILE A 115 1.15 14.18 12.76
C ILE A 115 1.87 14.15 14.12
N ASN A 116 1.54 13.21 15.02
CA ASN A 116 2.34 12.99 16.24
C ASN A 116 2.98 11.60 16.35
N GLU A 117 2.91 10.78 15.29
CA GLU A 117 3.65 9.53 15.24
C GLU A 117 5.10 9.76 14.79
N PHE A 118 6.04 9.10 15.49
CA PHE A 118 7.47 9.18 15.17
C PHE A 118 7.74 8.81 13.70
N ASP A 119 7.19 7.70 13.21
CA ASP A 119 7.39 7.26 11.83
C ASP A 119 6.93 8.34 10.84
N ALA A 120 5.76 8.93 11.09
CA ALA A 120 5.18 9.91 10.18
C ALA A 120 5.92 11.25 10.17
N ILE A 121 6.36 11.74 11.34
CA ILE A 121 7.17 12.96 11.42
C ILE A 121 8.55 12.72 10.80
N TYR A 122 9.20 11.61 11.16
CA TYR A 122 10.64 11.47 10.94
C TYR A 122 11.00 10.72 9.66
N HIS A 123 10.27 9.66 9.33
CA HIS A 123 10.52 8.92 8.09
C HIS A 123 9.87 9.56 6.88
N TRP A 124 8.73 10.23 7.06
CA TRP A 124 7.96 10.77 5.94
C TRP A 124 8.11 12.30 5.85
N ALA A 125 7.54 13.04 6.80
CA ALA A 125 7.47 14.50 6.76
C ALA A 125 8.85 15.16 6.71
N TYR A 126 9.79 14.75 7.58
CA TYR A 126 11.16 15.29 7.57
C TYR A 126 11.85 15.07 6.23
N ARG A 127 11.75 13.87 5.65
CA ARG A 127 12.36 13.57 4.34
C ARG A 127 11.67 14.32 3.21
N GLY A 128 10.34 14.43 3.24
CA GLY A 128 9.59 15.24 2.29
C GLY A 128 10.05 16.70 2.34
N LYS A 129 10.27 17.24 3.53
CA LYS A 129 10.78 18.60 3.74
C LYS A 129 12.19 18.76 3.17
N VAL A 130 13.07 17.80 3.42
CA VAL A 130 14.42 17.80 2.83
C VAL A 130 14.36 17.72 1.30
N LEU A 131 13.52 16.84 0.73
CA LEU A 131 13.35 16.73 -0.72
C LEU A 131 12.81 18.02 -1.34
N LEU A 132 11.90 18.72 -0.65
CA LEU A 132 11.36 20.01 -1.11
C LEU A 132 12.46 21.09 -1.19
N PHE A 133 13.27 21.23 -0.14
CA PHE A 133 14.24 22.33 -0.06
C PHE A 133 15.60 22.01 -0.69
N ASN A 134 16.07 20.77 -0.60
CA ASN A 134 17.37 20.35 -1.12
C ASN A 134 17.26 19.67 -2.50
N GLY A 135 16.07 19.24 -2.91
CA GLY A 135 15.80 18.75 -4.26
C GLY A 135 16.31 17.35 -4.59
N THR A 136 17.04 16.67 -3.70
CA THR A 136 17.64 15.34 -3.95
C THR A 136 17.63 14.44 -2.70
N PRO A 137 17.43 13.12 -2.85
CA PRO A 137 17.49 12.16 -1.74
C PRO A 137 18.91 11.83 -1.26
N LEU A 138 19.95 12.22 -1.99
CA LEU A 138 21.35 11.87 -1.70
C LEU A 138 22.06 12.90 -0.81
N THR A 139 21.30 13.75 -0.11
CA THR A 139 21.88 14.69 0.85
C THR A 139 22.22 14.02 2.18
N GLU A 140 23.21 14.55 2.89
CA GLU A 140 23.61 14.10 4.24
C GLU A 140 22.43 14.08 5.22
N ALA A 141 21.47 14.99 5.03
CA ALA A 141 20.24 15.06 5.80
C ALA A 141 19.32 13.84 5.62
N ILE A 142 19.46 13.04 4.56
CA ILE A 142 18.70 11.79 4.36
C ILE A 142 19.59 10.56 4.53
N THR A 143 20.82 10.61 4.03
CA THR A 143 21.75 9.46 4.10
C THR A 143 22.30 9.24 5.51
N GLY A 144 22.30 10.29 6.35
CA GLY A 144 22.75 10.23 7.74
C GLY A 144 24.27 10.14 7.90
N ILE A 145 25.04 10.37 6.83
CA ILE A 145 26.51 10.32 6.82
C ILE A 145 27.03 11.76 6.81
N VAL A 146 27.59 12.21 7.94
CA VAL A 146 28.16 13.57 8.09
C VAL A 146 29.67 13.59 7.82
N ASN A 147 30.37 12.45 7.96
CA ASN A 147 31.80 12.28 7.65
C ASN A 147 32.15 10.80 7.42
N ASN A 148 33.25 10.54 6.69
CA ASN A 148 33.80 9.20 6.46
C ASN A 148 34.24 8.46 7.74
N ASP A 149 34.35 9.19 8.87
CA ASP A 149 34.76 8.66 10.17
C ASP A 149 33.59 8.13 11.03
N ASN A 150 32.39 7.97 10.45
CA ASN A 150 31.19 7.37 11.09
C ASN A 150 30.67 8.06 12.37
N PHE A 151 31.10 9.29 12.69
CA PHE A 151 30.59 10.03 13.85
C PHE A 151 29.45 10.99 13.47
N GLY A 152 28.26 10.76 14.01
CA GLY A 152 27.07 11.59 13.85
C GLY A 152 25.95 10.91 13.05
N ARG A 153 24.96 10.33 13.74
CA ARG A 153 23.74 9.79 13.13
C ARG A 153 22.69 10.88 13.05
N VAL A 154 22.39 11.37 11.85
CA VAL A 154 21.35 12.38 11.63
C VAL A 154 19.97 11.75 11.41
N VAL A 155 19.93 10.52 10.85
CA VAL A 155 18.70 9.81 10.44
C VAL A 155 18.70 8.35 10.89
N THR A 156 17.51 7.83 11.20
CA THR A 156 17.22 6.42 11.44
C THR A 156 16.59 5.81 10.17
N HIS A 157 16.91 4.56 9.86
CA HIS A 157 16.41 3.85 8.68
C HIS A 157 16.57 4.58 7.33
N PRO A 158 17.75 5.16 7.00
CA PRO A 158 17.91 6.06 5.84
C PRO A 158 17.44 5.45 4.51
N ASN A 159 17.56 4.13 4.34
CA ASN A 159 17.10 3.40 3.15
C ASN A 159 15.57 3.17 3.03
N TYR A 160 14.75 3.69 3.95
CA TYR A 160 13.29 3.66 3.83
C TYR A 160 12.83 4.27 2.50
N PRO A 161 11.83 3.67 1.83
CA PRO A 161 11.33 4.18 0.58
C PRO A 161 10.81 5.60 0.62
N LEU A 162 11.03 6.32 -0.47
CA LEU A 162 10.76 7.76 -0.57
C LEU A 162 9.37 8.08 -1.11
N GLY A 163 8.49 7.09 -1.25
CA GLY A 163 7.15 7.23 -1.83
C GLY A 163 6.32 8.33 -1.20
N VAL A 164 6.03 8.17 0.09
CA VAL A 164 5.30 9.17 0.87
C VAL A 164 6.06 10.51 0.91
N PRO A 165 7.37 10.57 1.24
CA PRO A 165 8.16 11.81 1.16
C PRO A 165 8.06 12.57 -0.16
N ILE A 166 8.09 11.86 -1.31
CA ILE A 166 8.00 12.46 -2.63
C ILE A 166 6.62 13.09 -2.85
N ILE A 167 5.55 12.38 -2.48
CA ILE A 167 4.18 12.87 -2.59
C ILE A 167 4.00 14.14 -1.76
N GLU A 168 4.51 14.10 -0.53
CA GLU A 168 4.47 15.22 0.41
C GLU A 168 5.22 16.44 -0.14
N ALA A 169 6.48 16.24 -0.56
CA ALA A 169 7.30 17.30 -1.15
C ALA A 169 6.65 17.91 -2.40
N PHE A 170 6.11 17.07 -3.29
CA PHE A 170 5.44 17.52 -4.51
C PHE A 170 4.19 18.35 -4.17
N SER A 171 3.33 17.84 -3.29
CA SER A 171 2.09 18.52 -2.88
C SER A 171 2.32 19.87 -2.18
N SER A 172 3.55 20.14 -1.76
CA SER A 172 4.00 21.37 -1.08
C SER A 172 4.87 22.28 -1.96
N TYR A 173 5.20 21.88 -3.19
CA TYR A 173 6.21 22.53 -4.04
C TYR A 173 5.99 24.04 -4.26
N PHE A 174 4.76 24.47 -4.57
CA PHE A 174 4.47 25.89 -4.87
C PHE A 174 4.09 26.72 -3.65
N SER A 175 3.70 26.06 -2.55
CA SER A 175 3.20 26.72 -1.35
C SER A 175 4.21 26.79 -0.21
N GLY A 176 5.35 26.09 -0.34
CA GLY A 176 6.22 25.78 0.79
C GLY A 176 5.62 24.67 1.67
N TRP A 177 6.35 24.32 2.73
CA TRP A 177 6.02 23.21 3.62
C TRP A 177 4.89 23.55 4.60
N SER A 178 3.92 22.65 4.75
CA SER A 178 2.94 22.71 5.84
C SER A 178 2.54 21.30 6.27
N ASP A 179 2.86 20.94 7.51
CA ASP A 179 2.61 19.60 8.07
C ASP A 179 1.13 19.19 8.00
N ARG A 180 0.21 20.17 7.95
CA ARG A 180 -1.24 19.92 7.89
C ARG A 180 -1.75 19.60 6.48
N TRP A 181 -1.31 20.35 5.47
CA TRP A 181 -1.88 20.26 4.12
C TRP A 181 -1.18 19.21 3.26
N VAL A 182 0.06 18.89 3.62
CA VAL A 182 0.89 17.90 2.94
C VAL A 182 0.28 16.48 3.01
N GLN A 183 -0.57 16.22 4.01
CA GLN A 183 -1.28 14.96 4.19
C GLN A 183 -2.58 14.85 3.39
N LEU A 184 -3.10 15.95 2.82
CA LEU A 184 -4.39 15.93 2.11
C LEU A 184 -4.42 14.87 0.99
N PRO A 185 -3.39 14.71 0.14
CA PRO A 185 -3.37 13.63 -0.84
C PRO A 185 -3.38 12.25 -0.18
N LEU A 186 -2.74 12.09 0.97
CA LEU A 186 -2.68 10.81 1.70
C LEU A 186 -4.04 10.42 2.29
N GLY A 187 -4.90 11.39 2.64
CA GLY A 187 -6.24 11.11 3.14
C GLY A 187 -7.19 10.50 2.10
N LEU A 188 -6.83 10.51 0.81
CA LEU A 188 -7.64 9.94 -0.27
C LEU A 188 -7.46 8.42 -0.43
N TRP A 189 -6.49 7.79 0.24
CA TRP A 189 -6.24 6.36 0.11
C TRP A 189 -7.42 5.51 0.56
N ALA A 190 -7.89 5.73 1.79
CA ALA A 190 -9.05 5.01 2.33
C ALA A 190 -10.33 5.29 1.52
N ALA A 191 -10.51 6.53 1.06
CA ALA A 191 -11.64 6.92 0.20
C ALA A 191 -11.63 6.22 -1.16
N SER A 192 -10.44 5.95 -1.72
CA SER A 192 -10.28 5.31 -3.03
C SER A 192 -10.52 3.80 -2.98
N MET A 193 -10.25 3.15 -1.84
CA MET A 193 -10.26 1.68 -1.70
C MET A 193 -11.55 1.00 -2.20
N PRO A 194 -12.77 1.41 -1.78
CA PRO A 194 -14.01 0.78 -2.27
C PRO A 194 -14.16 0.87 -3.79
N TRP A 195 -13.76 2.00 -4.39
CA TRP A 195 -13.84 2.24 -5.82
C TRP A 195 -12.79 1.46 -6.62
N LEU A 196 -11.59 1.26 -6.07
CA LEU A 196 -10.56 0.42 -6.67
C LEU A 196 -10.99 -1.06 -6.70
N VAL A 197 -11.57 -1.55 -5.59
CA VAL A 197 -12.14 -2.90 -5.52
C VAL A 197 -13.29 -3.05 -6.53
N ALA A 198 -14.21 -2.10 -6.56
CA ALA A 198 -15.32 -2.09 -7.51
C ALA A 198 -14.85 -2.11 -8.98
N PHE A 199 -13.83 -1.31 -9.30
CA PHE A 199 -13.21 -1.31 -10.63
C PHE A 199 -12.62 -2.67 -10.99
N GLY A 200 -11.90 -3.33 -10.06
CA GLY A 200 -11.31 -4.65 -10.28
C GLY A 200 -12.36 -5.71 -10.63
N LEU A 201 -13.51 -5.66 -9.94
CA LEU A 201 -14.60 -6.64 -10.04
C LEU A 201 -15.63 -6.32 -11.12
N ARG A 202 -15.46 -5.22 -11.86
CA ARG A 202 -16.46 -4.66 -12.79
C ARG A 202 -16.98 -5.61 -13.89
N ASN A 203 -16.23 -6.66 -14.25
CA ASN A 203 -16.63 -7.68 -15.24
C ASN A 203 -17.33 -8.90 -14.61
N LEU A 204 -17.55 -8.88 -13.31
CA LEU A 204 -18.19 -9.93 -12.55
C LEU A 204 -19.63 -9.50 -12.22
N SER A 205 -20.21 -10.00 -11.13
CA SER A 205 -21.56 -9.63 -10.73
C SER A 205 -21.68 -8.26 -10.06
N GLN A 206 -22.84 -7.63 -10.25
CA GLN A 206 -23.20 -6.37 -9.58
C GLN A 206 -23.28 -6.53 -8.06
N MET A 207 -23.78 -7.66 -7.58
CA MET A 207 -23.87 -7.94 -6.15
C MET A 207 -22.47 -8.13 -5.53
N ALA A 208 -21.57 -8.86 -6.19
CA ALA A 208 -20.17 -8.96 -5.74
C ALA A 208 -19.53 -7.58 -5.63
N ILE A 209 -19.63 -6.74 -6.67
CA ILE A 209 -19.09 -5.37 -6.68
C ILE A 209 -19.63 -4.55 -5.49
N ARG A 210 -20.95 -4.58 -5.26
CA ARG A 210 -21.62 -3.85 -4.18
C ARG A 210 -21.13 -4.31 -2.81
N LEU A 211 -21.23 -5.61 -2.55
CA LEU A 211 -20.94 -6.17 -1.24
C LEU A 211 -19.47 -6.00 -0.87
N THR A 212 -18.54 -6.23 -1.79
CA THR A 212 -17.11 -6.08 -1.47
C THR A 212 -16.70 -4.63 -1.31
N ALA A 213 -17.28 -3.69 -2.08
CA ALA A 213 -16.99 -2.26 -1.90
C ALA A 213 -17.52 -1.76 -0.54
N ILE A 214 -18.73 -2.18 -0.15
CA ILE A 214 -19.29 -1.87 1.18
C ILE A 214 -18.45 -2.52 2.27
N ALA A 215 -18.10 -3.80 2.14
CA ALA A 215 -17.26 -4.50 3.11
C ALA A 215 -15.88 -3.84 3.26
N THR A 216 -15.29 -3.37 2.15
CA THR A 216 -14.04 -2.60 2.18
C THR A 216 -14.21 -1.32 3.00
N ALA A 217 -15.23 -0.51 2.70
CA ALA A 217 -15.52 0.73 3.43
C ALA A 217 -15.92 0.50 4.89
N ALA A 218 -16.41 -0.69 5.22
CA ALA A 218 -16.81 -1.06 6.58
C ALA A 218 -15.67 -1.71 7.38
N THR A 219 -14.48 -1.91 6.79
CA THR A 219 -13.35 -2.55 7.49
C THR A 219 -12.73 -1.56 8.49
N PRO A 220 -12.89 -1.75 9.82
CA PRO A 220 -12.59 -0.70 10.80
C PRO A 220 -11.12 -0.27 10.86
N ILE A 221 -10.20 -1.24 10.71
CA ILE A 221 -8.74 -1.02 10.75
C ILE A 221 -8.29 0.06 9.77
N LEU A 222 -9.01 0.29 8.66
CA LEU A 222 -8.68 1.33 7.68
C LEU A 222 -8.72 2.74 8.28
N TYR A 223 -9.43 2.91 9.38
CA TYR A 223 -9.70 4.18 10.02
C TYR A 223 -9.02 4.28 11.39
N ALA A 224 -9.29 3.32 12.28
CA ALA A 224 -8.74 3.24 13.63
C ALA A 224 -8.73 1.80 14.13
N THR A 225 -7.73 1.41 14.92
CA THR A 225 -7.76 0.13 15.64
C THR A 225 -8.75 0.24 16.83
N ASN A 226 -9.37 -0.88 17.22
CA ASN A 226 -10.38 -0.93 18.31
C ASN A 226 -11.62 -0.02 18.15
N PHE A 227 -11.94 0.41 16.92
CA PHE A 227 -13.04 1.35 16.65
C PHE A 227 -14.40 0.90 17.23
N THR A 228 -14.68 -0.40 17.26
CA THR A 228 -15.96 -0.93 17.76
C THR A 228 -16.10 -0.88 19.29
N GLU A 229 -15.00 -0.76 20.03
CA GLU A 229 -14.99 -0.63 21.50
C GLU A 229 -14.95 0.83 21.93
N ASN A 230 -14.08 1.63 21.29
CA ASN A 230 -13.82 3.01 21.69
C ASN A 230 -14.67 4.03 20.91
N GLY A 231 -15.35 3.59 19.84
CA GLY A 231 -16.26 4.39 19.04
C GLY A 231 -15.63 5.70 18.53
N TRP A 232 -16.42 6.77 18.59
CA TRP A 232 -15.98 8.11 18.17
C TRP A 232 -15.13 8.84 19.22
N ALA A 233 -14.99 8.31 20.44
CA ALA A 233 -14.22 8.96 21.50
C ALA A 233 -12.72 8.96 21.17
N ASP A 234 -12.20 7.87 20.62
CA ASP A 234 -10.79 7.77 20.22
C ASP A 234 -10.44 8.52 18.94
N LEU A 235 -11.42 8.83 18.09
CA LEU A 235 -11.18 9.73 16.96
C LEU A 235 -10.61 11.06 17.45
N THR A 236 -11.00 11.56 18.62
CA THR A 236 -10.42 12.80 19.19
C THR A 236 -8.98 12.65 19.70
N ASN A 237 -8.51 11.42 19.94
CA ASN A 237 -7.13 11.06 20.26
C ASN A 237 -6.32 10.64 19.01
N ALA A 238 -6.91 10.73 17.82
CA ALA A 238 -6.27 10.35 16.58
C ALA A 238 -4.95 11.10 16.37
N GLY A 239 -3.92 10.33 16.03
CA GLY A 239 -2.55 10.83 15.88
C GLY A 239 -1.75 10.95 17.18
N THR A 240 -2.25 10.53 18.35
CA THR A 240 -1.48 10.55 19.62
C THR A 240 -0.93 9.18 20.05
N SER A 241 -1.36 8.09 19.41
CA SER A 241 -0.94 6.70 19.69
C SER A 241 -0.86 5.88 18.40
N SER A 242 -0.06 4.80 18.41
CA SER A 242 0.16 3.87 17.27
C SER A 242 -1.07 3.06 16.85
N SER A 243 -2.26 3.42 17.32
CA SER A 243 -3.53 2.74 17.14
C SER A 243 -4.37 3.31 15.98
N MET A 244 -3.82 4.20 15.15
CA MET A 244 -4.55 4.84 14.05
C MET A 244 -3.86 4.61 12.72
N MET A 245 -4.58 4.06 11.72
CA MET A 245 -4.04 3.91 10.36
C MET A 245 -4.15 5.22 9.56
N LEU A 246 -5.09 6.10 9.92
CA LEU A 246 -5.18 7.47 9.42
C LEU A 246 -4.18 8.36 10.17
N GLY A 247 -3.41 9.20 9.46
CA GLY A 247 -2.46 10.12 10.12
C GLY A 247 -1.05 10.12 9.56
N GLY A 248 -0.81 9.46 8.42
CA GLY A 248 0.45 9.59 7.68
C GLY A 248 1.36 8.37 7.74
N GLY A 249 0.95 7.26 8.36
CA GLY A 249 1.62 5.97 8.14
C GLY A 249 1.63 5.59 6.66
N SER A 250 2.70 4.94 6.19
CA SER A 250 2.82 4.51 4.79
C SER A 250 2.08 3.20 4.48
N ASP A 251 1.50 2.55 5.49
CA ASP A 251 0.79 1.27 5.36
C ASP A 251 -0.47 1.39 4.46
N LEU A 252 -1.27 2.46 4.64
CA LEU A 252 -2.40 2.73 3.75
C LEU A 252 -1.96 3.01 2.31
N ALA A 253 -0.79 3.61 2.11
CA ALA A 253 -0.24 3.88 0.79
C ALA A 253 0.17 2.58 0.09
N VAL A 254 0.85 1.67 0.81
CA VAL A 254 1.19 0.32 0.31
C VAL A 254 -0.08 -0.45 -0.02
N MET A 255 -1.05 -0.48 0.89
CA MET A 255 -2.33 -1.17 0.69
C MET A 255 -3.05 -0.63 -0.55
N CYS A 256 -3.17 0.69 -0.70
CA CYS A 256 -3.88 1.31 -1.81
C CYS A 256 -3.18 1.02 -3.16
N MET A 257 -1.85 1.11 -3.22
CA MET A 257 -1.07 0.82 -4.42
C MET A 257 -1.11 -0.67 -4.80
N LEU A 258 -1.05 -1.56 -3.81
CA LEU A 258 -1.19 -3.00 -4.02
C LEU A 258 -2.60 -3.33 -4.55
N THR A 259 -3.63 -2.71 -3.98
CA THR A 259 -5.02 -2.87 -4.40
C THR A 259 -5.22 -2.37 -5.83
N LEU A 260 -4.68 -1.20 -6.18
CA LEU A 260 -4.70 -0.68 -7.53
C LEU A 260 -4.02 -1.64 -8.51
N GLY A 261 -2.82 -2.12 -8.18
CA GLY A 261 -2.08 -3.08 -9.00
C GLY A 261 -2.87 -4.36 -9.23
N ALA A 262 -3.44 -4.93 -8.16
CA ALA A 262 -4.25 -6.12 -8.22
C ALA A 262 -5.54 -5.93 -9.05
N ALA A 263 -6.25 -4.82 -8.84
CA ALA A 263 -7.49 -4.50 -9.57
C ALA A 263 -7.24 -4.26 -11.06
N LEU A 264 -6.18 -3.50 -11.41
CA LEU A 264 -5.76 -3.28 -12.79
C LEU A 264 -5.34 -4.59 -13.45
N PHE A 265 -4.62 -5.45 -12.74
CA PHE A 265 -4.17 -6.73 -13.28
C PHE A 265 -5.33 -7.70 -13.51
N LEU A 266 -6.28 -7.78 -12.57
CA LEU A 266 -7.52 -8.55 -12.71
C LEU A 266 -8.35 -8.08 -13.92
N ARG A 267 -8.41 -6.77 -14.14
CA ARG A 267 -9.04 -6.19 -15.34
C ARG A 267 -8.24 -6.46 -16.61
N ALA A 268 -6.91 -6.43 -16.54
CA ALA A 268 -6.05 -6.72 -17.68
C ALA A 268 -6.20 -8.16 -18.17
N THR A 269 -6.30 -9.14 -17.25
CA THR A 269 -6.47 -10.55 -17.60
C THR A 269 -7.86 -10.83 -18.17
N SER A 270 -8.92 -10.25 -17.58
CA SER A 270 -10.29 -10.44 -18.07
C SER A 270 -10.56 -9.73 -19.40
N SER A 271 -9.97 -8.56 -19.65
CA SER A 271 -10.13 -7.80 -20.90
C SER A 271 -9.03 -8.06 -21.94
N ASN A 272 -8.05 -8.91 -21.62
CA ASN A 272 -6.82 -9.11 -22.43
C ASN A 272 -6.13 -7.78 -22.84
N CYS A 273 -6.16 -6.78 -21.95
CA CYS A 273 -5.67 -5.43 -22.22
C CYS A 273 -4.23 -5.25 -21.71
N LYS A 274 -3.26 -5.26 -22.65
CA LYS A 274 -1.83 -5.04 -22.35
C LYS A 274 -1.57 -3.72 -21.64
N ARG A 275 -2.32 -2.68 -22.00
CA ARG A 275 -2.18 -1.35 -21.43
C ARG A 275 -2.54 -1.33 -19.94
N LEU A 276 -3.61 -2.02 -19.54
CA LEU A 276 -3.93 -2.22 -18.13
C LEU A 276 -2.85 -3.05 -17.41
N ALA A 277 -2.28 -4.06 -18.06
CA ALA A 277 -1.20 -4.85 -17.49
C ALA A 277 0.04 -3.99 -17.17
N ILE A 278 0.39 -3.07 -18.08
CA ILE A 278 1.47 -2.10 -17.86
C ILE A 278 1.12 -1.18 -16.68
N CYS A 279 -0.11 -0.64 -16.64
CA CYS A 279 -0.55 0.21 -15.53
C CYS A 279 -0.52 -0.54 -14.19
N ALA A 280 -0.87 -1.83 -14.18
CA ALA A 280 -0.80 -2.68 -13.00
C ALA A 280 0.64 -2.86 -12.51
N GLY A 281 1.61 -3.04 -13.42
CA GLY A 281 3.02 -3.14 -13.06
C GLY A 281 3.60 -1.82 -12.54
N VAL A 282 3.17 -0.67 -13.12
CA VAL A 282 3.47 0.67 -12.61
C VAL A 282 2.96 0.84 -11.16
N ALA A 283 1.71 0.45 -10.89
CA ALA A 283 1.15 0.51 -9.53
C ALA A 283 1.88 -0.44 -8.55
N LEU A 284 2.26 -1.64 -8.99
CA LEU A 284 3.03 -2.56 -8.16
C LEU A 284 4.45 -2.05 -7.86
N ALA A 285 5.12 -1.45 -8.84
CA ALA A 285 6.41 -0.79 -8.63
C ALA A 285 6.29 0.39 -7.65
N ALA A 286 5.22 1.18 -7.74
CA ALA A 286 4.93 2.24 -6.78
C ALA A 286 4.70 1.69 -5.36
N THR A 287 4.08 0.52 -5.22
CA THR A 287 3.94 -0.19 -3.93
C THR A 287 5.30 -0.40 -3.27
N ALA A 288 6.30 -0.86 -4.03
CA ALA A 288 7.67 -1.07 -3.55
C ALA A 288 8.40 0.21 -3.15
N ALA A 289 7.96 1.36 -3.67
CA ALA A 289 8.51 2.66 -3.33
C ALA A 289 7.79 3.35 -2.16
N MET A 290 6.69 2.79 -1.60
CA MET A 290 5.97 3.40 -0.46
C MET A 290 6.56 3.02 0.90
N LYS A 291 6.94 1.75 1.09
CA LYS A 291 7.47 1.20 2.34
C LYS A 291 8.28 -0.07 2.06
N ASN A 292 9.15 -0.50 2.98
CA ASN A 292 10.05 -1.64 2.80
C ASN A 292 9.32 -2.93 2.40
N GLU A 293 8.18 -3.16 3.04
CA GLU A 293 7.30 -4.30 2.82
C GLU A 293 6.75 -4.34 1.40
N GLY A 294 6.62 -3.18 0.75
CA GLY A 294 6.12 -3.09 -0.61
C GLY A 294 7.02 -3.81 -1.62
N LEU A 295 8.34 -3.81 -1.41
CA LEU A 295 9.27 -4.53 -2.30
C LEU A 295 9.11 -6.04 -2.14
N ALA A 296 8.92 -6.51 -0.91
CA ALA A 296 8.68 -7.91 -0.63
C ALA A 296 7.30 -8.36 -1.17
N LEU A 297 6.27 -7.53 -1.04
CA LEU A 297 4.96 -7.75 -1.63
C LEU A 297 4.99 -7.80 -3.17
N LEU A 298 5.79 -6.94 -3.81
CA LEU A 298 6.03 -7.01 -5.26
C LEU A 298 6.54 -8.40 -5.64
N MET A 299 7.52 -8.94 -4.90
CA MET A 299 8.05 -10.29 -5.14
C MET A 299 6.98 -11.37 -4.90
N VAL A 300 6.19 -11.26 -3.84
CA VAL A 300 5.06 -12.18 -3.57
C VAL A 300 4.08 -12.18 -4.73
N CYS A 301 3.69 -11.01 -5.26
CA CYS A 301 2.80 -10.92 -6.41
C CYS A 301 3.38 -11.58 -7.66
N MET A 302 4.67 -11.37 -7.93
CA MET A 302 5.35 -11.96 -9.09
C MET A 302 5.45 -13.49 -8.98
N LEU A 303 5.75 -14.00 -7.78
CA LEU A 303 5.79 -15.43 -7.50
C LEU A 303 4.38 -16.05 -7.56
N ALA A 304 3.37 -15.40 -6.99
CA ALA A 304 1.98 -15.84 -7.05
C ALA A 304 1.45 -15.93 -8.48
N CYS A 305 1.75 -14.93 -9.32
CA CYS A 305 1.40 -14.96 -10.74
C CYS A 305 2.10 -16.10 -11.47
N SER A 306 3.40 -16.30 -11.22
CA SER A 306 4.19 -17.38 -11.79
C SER A 306 3.68 -18.76 -11.37
N ALA A 307 3.36 -18.96 -10.09
CA ALA A 307 2.81 -20.21 -9.56
C ALA A 307 1.39 -20.47 -10.08
N ALA A 308 0.56 -19.44 -10.23
CA ALA A 308 -0.78 -19.57 -10.80
C ALA A 308 -0.79 -20.02 -12.28
N LEU A 309 0.35 -19.96 -12.98
CA LEU A 309 0.49 -20.46 -14.35
C LEU A 309 0.56 -21.99 -14.47
N ILE A 310 0.71 -22.74 -13.38
CA ILE A 310 0.91 -24.20 -13.44
C ILE A 310 -0.25 -24.91 -14.18
N LEU A 311 -1.48 -24.41 -14.07
CA LEU A 311 -2.68 -24.98 -14.70
C LEU A 311 -3.04 -24.34 -16.06
N LYS A 312 -4.14 -24.80 -16.67
CA LYS A 312 -4.67 -24.32 -17.97
C LYS A 312 -5.16 -22.85 -17.89
N ASN A 313 -5.41 -22.24 -19.05
CA ASN A 313 -5.85 -20.84 -19.23
C ASN A 313 -4.84 -19.78 -18.76
N ARG A 314 -3.69 -19.74 -19.42
CA ARG A 314 -2.52 -18.92 -19.04
C ARG A 314 -2.49 -17.59 -19.80
N PRO A 315 -2.72 -16.43 -19.14
CA PRO A 315 -2.61 -15.13 -19.79
C PRO A 315 -1.12 -14.68 -19.87
N LEU A 316 -0.25 -15.52 -20.45
CA LEU A 316 1.22 -15.34 -20.46
C LEU A 316 1.65 -13.96 -20.96
N ARG A 317 1.00 -13.46 -22.03
CA ARG A 317 1.32 -12.16 -22.60
C ARG A 317 1.02 -11.01 -21.63
N ILE A 318 -0.12 -11.08 -20.94
CA ILE A 318 -0.55 -10.07 -19.97
C ILE A 318 0.39 -10.08 -18.76
N ILE A 319 0.73 -11.27 -18.25
CA ILE A 319 1.72 -11.42 -17.18
C ILE A 319 3.08 -10.87 -17.61
N GLY A 320 3.53 -11.12 -18.84
CA GLY A 320 4.78 -10.58 -19.37
C GLY A 320 4.83 -9.05 -19.34
N PHE A 321 3.77 -8.37 -19.79
CA PHE A 321 3.70 -6.90 -19.72
C PHE A 321 3.65 -6.36 -18.29
N PHE A 322 2.87 -7.02 -17.41
CA PHE A 322 2.80 -6.69 -15.99
C PHE A 322 4.17 -6.82 -15.32
N ALA A 323 4.82 -7.97 -15.48
CA ALA A 323 6.14 -8.25 -14.92
C ALA A 323 7.21 -7.28 -15.45
N ALA A 324 7.28 -7.09 -16.76
CA ALA A 324 8.28 -6.22 -17.38
C ALA A 324 8.13 -4.77 -16.91
N SER A 325 6.91 -4.25 -16.89
CA SER A 325 6.66 -2.87 -16.41
C SER A 325 6.96 -2.73 -14.92
N ALA A 326 6.61 -3.69 -14.07
CA ALA A 326 6.95 -3.66 -12.65
C ALA A 326 8.47 -3.61 -12.43
N ILE A 327 9.23 -4.46 -13.12
CA ILE A 327 10.70 -4.52 -13.01
C ILE A 327 11.34 -3.21 -13.50
N ILE A 328 10.93 -2.71 -14.66
CA ILE A 328 11.47 -1.48 -15.24
C ILE A 328 11.17 -0.28 -14.32
N CYS A 329 9.95 -0.19 -13.78
CA CYS A 329 9.53 0.94 -12.97
C CYS A 329 10.05 0.91 -11.53
N VAL A 330 10.38 -0.26 -10.97
CA VAL A 330 11.00 -0.33 -9.62
C VAL A 330 12.51 -0.09 -9.68
N ALA A 331 13.16 -0.30 -10.83
CA ALA A 331 14.61 -0.17 -10.98
C ALA A 331 15.16 1.21 -10.56
N PRO A 332 14.53 2.36 -10.87
CA PRO A 332 15.01 3.67 -10.38
C PRO A 332 15.07 3.76 -8.86
N TRP A 333 14.03 3.27 -8.16
CA TRP A 333 14.03 3.22 -6.70
C TRP A 333 15.15 2.34 -6.17
N LEU A 334 15.36 1.15 -6.75
CA LEU A 334 16.46 0.27 -6.36
C LEU A 334 17.84 0.91 -6.59
N GLY A 335 18.00 1.67 -7.68
CA GLY A 335 19.23 2.40 -7.99
C GLY A 335 19.53 3.51 -6.98
N ILE A 336 18.50 4.22 -6.49
CA ILE A 336 18.65 5.20 -5.40
C ILE A 336 18.96 4.47 -4.09
N ARG A 337 18.18 3.44 -3.76
CA ARG A 337 18.31 2.67 -2.52
C ARG A 337 19.72 2.07 -2.36
N ALA A 338 20.33 1.62 -3.45
CA ALA A 338 21.69 1.07 -3.45
C ALA A 338 22.77 2.09 -3.05
N GLN A 339 22.48 3.39 -3.14
CA GLN A 339 23.39 4.49 -2.78
C GLN A 339 23.16 4.99 -1.34
N ILE A 340 22.12 4.49 -0.67
CA ILE A 340 21.75 4.90 0.69
C ILE A 340 22.14 3.77 1.64
N PRO A 341 22.85 4.06 2.76
CA PRO A 341 23.25 3.02 3.69
C PRO A 341 22.03 2.29 4.30
N ALA A 342 22.16 0.99 4.54
CA ALA A 342 21.17 0.22 5.28
C ALA A 342 21.56 0.21 6.77
N ILE A 343 20.99 1.14 7.54
CA ILE A 343 21.21 1.26 8.99
C ILE A 343 19.92 0.81 9.71
N ASP A 344 20.08 0.12 10.85
CA ASP A 344 19.02 -0.37 11.75
C ASP A 344 18.16 -1.54 11.24
N GLU A 345 17.60 -1.45 10.03
CA GLU A 345 16.69 -2.45 9.45
C GLU A 345 17.27 -3.11 8.20
N ASN A 346 18.27 -3.96 8.40
CA ASN A 346 18.85 -4.76 7.33
C ASN A 346 18.20 -6.15 7.24
N TYR A 347 16.91 -6.20 6.90
CA TYR A 347 16.18 -7.46 6.75
C TYR A 347 16.84 -8.42 5.75
N SER A 348 17.49 -7.90 4.70
CA SER A 348 18.23 -8.70 3.73
C SER A 348 19.37 -9.50 4.36
N GLU A 349 20.08 -8.92 5.33
CA GLU A 349 21.14 -9.63 6.08
C GLU A 349 20.56 -10.59 7.13
N GLN A 350 19.33 -10.35 7.60
CA GLN A 350 18.67 -11.23 8.56
C GLN A 350 17.99 -12.43 7.88
N LEU A 351 17.62 -12.32 6.61
CA LEU A 351 16.93 -13.37 5.84
C LEU A 351 17.90 -14.44 5.31
N THR A 352 18.72 -15.01 6.19
CA THR A 352 19.59 -16.15 5.91
C THR A 352 18.90 -17.46 6.26
N LEU A 353 19.25 -18.55 5.57
CA LEU A 353 18.72 -19.88 5.89
C LEU A 353 19.00 -20.25 7.35
N GLU A 354 20.19 -19.90 7.86
CA GLU A 354 20.58 -20.12 9.25
C GLU A 354 19.65 -19.41 10.23
N ASN A 355 19.41 -18.11 10.06
CA ASN A 355 18.53 -17.34 10.95
C ASN A 355 17.08 -17.83 10.88
N VAL A 356 16.58 -18.12 9.68
CA VAL A 356 15.24 -18.68 9.49
C VAL A 356 15.12 -20.00 10.23
N MET A 357 16.05 -20.93 10.01
CA MET A 357 16.04 -22.24 10.67
C MET A 357 16.22 -22.14 12.18
N ARG A 358 17.05 -21.20 12.67
CA ARG A 358 17.24 -20.93 14.10
C ARG A 358 15.93 -20.54 14.78
N PHE A 359 15.23 -19.51 14.29
CA PHE A 359 14.00 -19.06 14.92
C PHE A 359 12.81 -19.99 14.64
N ALA A 360 12.72 -20.61 13.46
CA ALA A 360 11.72 -21.65 13.18
C ALA A 360 11.92 -22.89 14.06
N GLY A 361 13.18 -23.24 14.34
CA GLY A 361 13.61 -24.33 15.23
C GLY A 361 13.30 -24.10 16.70
N GLY A 362 12.77 -22.92 17.07
CA GLY A 362 12.34 -22.61 18.44
C GLY A 362 13.35 -21.82 19.25
N ALA A 363 14.26 -21.08 18.62
CA ALA A 363 15.13 -20.16 19.36
C ALA A 363 14.31 -19.13 20.16
N ASN A 364 14.86 -18.78 21.32
CA ASN A 364 14.28 -17.82 22.25
C ASN A 364 14.24 -16.40 21.66
N GLU A 365 13.35 -15.58 22.22
CA GLU A 365 13.21 -14.17 21.87
C GLU A 365 14.50 -13.36 22.14
N LEU A 366 14.75 -12.33 21.33
CA LEU A 366 15.91 -11.44 21.45
C LEU A 366 15.72 -10.40 22.57
N VAL A 367 15.73 -10.85 23.83
CA VAL A 367 15.49 -10.00 25.01
C VAL A 367 16.56 -8.93 25.19
N GLU A 368 17.81 -9.23 24.83
CA GLU A 368 18.94 -8.28 24.86
C GLU A 368 18.69 -7.03 24.00
N LYS A 369 17.83 -7.14 23.00
CA LYS A 369 17.46 -6.05 22.10
C LYS A 369 16.19 -5.32 22.52
N SER A 370 15.67 -5.59 23.72
CA SER A 370 14.57 -4.85 24.32
C SER A 370 15.02 -3.44 24.74
N PRO A 371 14.18 -2.41 24.58
CA PRO A 371 14.42 -1.09 25.19
C PRO A 371 14.63 -1.17 26.72
N LEU A 372 14.04 -2.18 27.37
CA LEU A 372 14.19 -2.43 28.80
C LEU A 372 15.61 -2.91 29.16
N ALA A 373 16.21 -3.78 28.32
CA ALA A 373 17.60 -4.22 28.49
C ALA A 373 18.60 -3.07 28.28
N MET A 374 18.32 -2.18 27.33
CA MET A 374 19.13 -0.98 27.09
C MET A 374 19.04 0.05 28.24
N SER A 375 17.98 -0.02 29.07
CA SER A 375 17.79 0.85 30.23
C SER A 375 18.46 0.36 31.53
N GLY A 376 19.22 -0.74 31.47
CA GLY A 376 19.94 -1.29 32.63
C GLY A 376 19.06 -1.94 33.70
N ARG A 377 17.80 -2.26 33.38
CA ARG A 377 16.87 -2.99 34.26
C ARG A 377 17.23 -4.49 34.30
N PRO A 378 16.99 -5.20 35.42
CA PRO A 378 17.46 -6.56 35.61
C PRO A 378 16.99 -7.50 34.49
N GLN A 379 17.91 -8.36 34.05
CA GLN A 379 17.69 -9.34 32.99
C GLN A 379 16.51 -10.25 33.34
N ILE A 380 15.63 -10.44 32.35
CA ILE A 380 14.55 -11.43 32.43
C ILE A 380 15.22 -12.81 32.58
N ASN A 381 14.71 -13.61 33.51
CA ASN A 381 15.25 -14.94 33.83
C ASN A 381 15.25 -15.83 32.57
N GLU A 382 16.43 -16.23 32.08
CA GLU A 382 16.63 -16.87 30.76
C GLU A 382 15.83 -18.17 30.59
N GLU A 383 15.58 -18.89 31.68
CA GLU A 383 14.83 -20.17 31.69
C GLU A 383 13.33 -20.01 31.37
N SER A 384 12.82 -18.78 31.31
CA SER A 384 11.40 -18.48 31.07
C SER A 384 11.11 -17.71 29.78
N ILE A 385 12.13 -17.48 28.94
CA ILE A 385 11.96 -16.69 27.73
C ILE A 385 11.17 -17.50 26.69
N PRO A 386 9.98 -17.04 26.26
CA PRO A 386 9.19 -17.75 25.26
C PRO A 386 9.92 -17.80 23.91
N THR A 387 9.62 -18.84 23.14
CA THR A 387 10.18 -18.96 21.78
C THR A 387 9.62 -17.85 20.89
N ARG A 388 10.45 -17.30 20.00
CA ARG A 388 9.98 -16.24 19.10
C ARG A 388 8.83 -16.70 18.21
N ARG A 389 8.94 -17.92 17.67
CA ARG A 389 7.89 -18.50 16.81
C ARG A 389 6.52 -18.57 17.50
N SER A 390 6.48 -18.85 18.80
CA SER A 390 5.22 -18.93 19.54
C SER A 390 4.64 -17.54 19.75
N LEU A 391 5.46 -16.55 20.10
CA LEU A 391 5.02 -15.17 20.23
C LEU A 391 4.47 -14.61 18.91
N VAL A 392 5.17 -14.86 17.79
CA VAL A 392 4.71 -14.42 16.47
C VAL A 392 3.41 -15.14 16.09
N ALA A 393 3.32 -16.46 16.28
CA ALA A 393 2.10 -17.20 15.98
C ALA A 393 0.91 -16.72 16.82
N GLU A 394 1.11 -16.49 18.13
CA GLU A 394 0.10 -15.95 19.03
C GLU A 394 -0.40 -14.59 18.54
N ALA A 395 0.50 -13.68 18.16
CA ALA A 395 0.11 -12.37 17.63
C ALA A 395 -0.73 -12.48 16.35
N PHE A 396 -0.39 -13.36 15.41
CA PHE A 396 -1.21 -13.55 14.21
C PHE A 396 -2.57 -14.17 14.52
N VAL A 397 -2.64 -15.11 15.47
CA VAL A 397 -3.91 -15.67 15.93
C VAL A 397 -4.77 -14.56 16.52
N ASP A 398 -4.21 -13.75 17.41
CA ASP A 398 -4.94 -12.64 18.04
C ASP A 398 -5.47 -11.66 16.98
N GLU A 399 -4.67 -11.30 15.97
CA GLU A 399 -5.11 -10.45 14.86
C GLU A 399 -6.21 -11.10 14.00
N PHE A 400 -6.12 -12.40 13.72
CA PHE A 400 -7.13 -13.10 12.90
C PHE A 400 -8.47 -13.25 13.61
N PHE A 401 -8.49 -13.22 14.94
CA PHE A 401 -9.71 -13.28 15.74
C PHE A 401 -10.16 -11.92 16.29
N ASP A 402 -9.39 -10.84 16.06
CA ASP A 402 -9.79 -9.49 16.45
C ASP A 402 -10.87 -8.92 15.52
N MET A 403 -12.12 -9.31 15.81
CA MET A 403 -13.31 -8.76 15.16
C MET A 403 -13.48 -7.26 15.37
N ARG A 404 -12.82 -6.67 16.38
CA ARG A 404 -12.99 -5.26 16.71
C ARG A 404 -12.28 -4.37 15.71
N SER A 405 -11.07 -4.77 15.31
CA SER A 405 -10.27 -4.05 14.33
C SER A 405 -10.58 -4.53 12.91
N TRP A 406 -10.78 -5.83 12.68
CA TRP A 406 -10.89 -6.39 11.33
C TRP A 406 -12.35 -6.61 10.87
N GLY A 407 -13.33 -6.52 11.76
CA GLY A 407 -14.69 -6.91 11.46
C GLY A 407 -14.75 -8.36 10.96
N LEU A 408 -15.43 -8.59 9.84
CA LEU A 408 -15.54 -9.93 9.25
C LEU A 408 -14.40 -10.28 8.28
N LEU A 409 -13.38 -9.42 8.10
CA LEU A 409 -12.39 -9.56 7.03
C LEU A 409 -11.70 -10.94 7.02
N TRP A 410 -11.13 -11.37 8.15
CA TRP A 410 -10.36 -12.62 8.21
C TRP A 410 -11.23 -13.86 8.06
N MET A 411 -12.47 -13.84 8.56
CA MET A 411 -13.42 -14.93 8.30
C MET A 411 -13.74 -15.02 6.81
N LEU A 412 -14.01 -13.89 6.15
CA LEU A 412 -14.26 -13.84 4.71
C LEU A 412 -13.02 -14.26 3.90
N ALA A 413 -11.82 -13.89 4.36
CA ALA A 413 -10.55 -14.31 3.76
C ALA A 413 -10.37 -15.84 3.86
N LEU A 414 -10.60 -16.42 5.04
CA LEU A 414 -10.48 -17.87 5.27
C LEU A 414 -11.46 -18.66 4.40
N ILE A 415 -12.73 -18.22 4.33
CA ILE A 415 -13.74 -18.82 3.46
C ILE A 415 -13.29 -18.73 1.99
N SER A 416 -12.83 -17.55 1.57
CA SER A 416 -12.39 -17.31 0.19
C SER A 416 -11.15 -18.11 -0.19
N VAL A 417 -10.17 -18.26 0.71
CA VAL A 417 -8.98 -19.07 0.44
C VAL A 417 -9.30 -20.57 0.54
N GLY A 418 -10.11 -21.00 1.51
CA GLY A 418 -10.49 -22.41 1.67
C GLY A 418 -11.23 -22.97 0.46
N LEU A 419 -12.04 -22.14 -0.20
CA LEU A 419 -12.77 -22.51 -1.42
C LEU A 419 -11.90 -22.51 -2.68
N VAL A 420 -10.60 -22.19 -2.59
CA VAL A 420 -9.62 -22.46 -3.66
C VAL A 420 -9.56 -23.94 -3.96
N LEU A 421 -9.75 -24.81 -2.96
CA LEU A 421 -9.68 -26.26 -3.13
C LEU A 421 -10.85 -26.84 -3.94
N VAL A 422 -11.88 -26.03 -4.24
CA VAL A 422 -12.97 -26.43 -5.14
C VAL A 422 -12.44 -26.52 -6.58
N PRO A 423 -12.59 -27.66 -7.28
CA PRO A 423 -12.02 -27.86 -8.62
C PRO A 423 -12.34 -26.75 -9.63
N LYS A 424 -13.58 -26.23 -9.62
CA LYS A 424 -14.02 -25.11 -10.49
C LYS A 424 -13.18 -23.84 -10.26
N ASN A 425 -12.86 -23.53 -9.01
CA ASN A 425 -12.08 -22.35 -8.64
C ASN A 425 -10.59 -22.55 -8.96
N LEU A 426 -10.08 -23.78 -8.86
CA LEU A 426 -8.73 -24.13 -9.29
C LEU A 426 -8.51 -23.92 -10.79
N GLU A 427 -9.54 -23.84 -11.63
CA GLU A 427 -9.37 -23.54 -13.06
C GLU A 427 -9.18 -22.04 -13.33
N SER A 428 -9.70 -21.18 -12.46
CA SER A 428 -9.60 -19.72 -12.59
C SER A 428 -8.19 -19.22 -12.24
N PHE A 429 -7.44 -18.74 -13.25
CA PHE A 429 -6.16 -18.08 -13.03
C PHE A 429 -6.28 -16.94 -12.00
N ASN A 430 -7.32 -16.12 -12.13
CA ASN A 430 -7.53 -14.94 -11.29
C ASN A 430 -7.74 -15.29 -9.82
N TYR A 431 -8.48 -16.37 -9.56
CA TYR A 431 -8.70 -16.85 -8.20
C TYR A 431 -7.40 -17.38 -7.58
N ARG A 432 -6.63 -18.19 -8.34
CA ARG A 432 -5.37 -18.77 -7.87
C ARG A 432 -4.34 -17.72 -7.47
N TRP A 433 -4.05 -16.74 -8.34
CA TRP A 433 -2.98 -15.78 -8.03
C TRP A 433 -3.39 -14.85 -6.89
N LEU A 434 -4.66 -14.44 -6.78
CA LEU A 434 -5.15 -13.63 -5.66
C LEU A 434 -5.03 -14.38 -4.33
N ALA A 435 -5.46 -15.65 -4.29
CA ALA A 435 -5.31 -16.48 -3.09
C ALA A 435 -3.83 -16.68 -2.70
N LEU A 436 -2.96 -16.93 -3.70
CA LEU A 436 -1.52 -17.05 -3.47
C LEU A 436 -0.87 -15.74 -3.00
N VAL A 437 -1.37 -14.57 -3.43
CA VAL A 437 -0.92 -13.28 -2.90
C VAL A 437 -1.30 -13.13 -1.42
N ILE A 438 -2.51 -13.51 -1.03
CA ILE A 438 -2.97 -13.41 0.37
C ILE A 438 -2.16 -14.36 1.26
N VAL A 439 -2.07 -15.64 0.87
CA VAL A 439 -1.30 -16.64 1.63
C VAL A 439 0.19 -16.28 1.66
N GLY A 440 0.75 -15.91 0.51
CA GLY A 440 2.15 -15.49 0.39
C GLY A 440 2.44 -14.23 1.20
N GLY A 441 1.51 -13.28 1.27
CA GLY A 441 1.62 -12.08 2.09
C GLY A 441 1.63 -12.38 3.59
N VAL A 442 0.69 -13.21 4.07
CA VAL A 442 0.67 -13.67 5.47
C VAL A 442 1.97 -14.39 5.83
N LEU A 443 2.41 -15.33 4.98
CA LEU A 443 3.66 -16.06 5.19
C LEU A 443 4.89 -15.15 5.17
N LEU A 444 4.90 -14.15 4.28
CA LEU A 444 5.95 -13.15 4.22
C LEU A 444 6.03 -12.34 5.52
N TYR A 445 4.90 -11.87 6.03
CA TYR A 445 4.89 -11.08 7.28
C TYR A 445 5.26 -11.91 8.49
N PHE A 446 4.79 -13.16 8.54
CA PHE A 446 5.23 -14.11 9.56
C PHE A 446 6.75 -14.28 9.51
N LEU A 447 7.32 -14.48 8.31
CA LEU A 447 8.76 -14.62 8.11
C LEU A 447 9.52 -13.35 8.52
N ILE A 448 9.05 -12.17 8.13
CA ILE A 448 9.64 -10.87 8.52
C ILE A 448 9.68 -10.75 10.05
N LEU A 449 8.58 -11.03 10.74
CA LEU A 449 8.51 -10.93 12.21
C LEU A 449 9.27 -12.04 12.94
N LEU A 450 9.48 -13.17 12.27
CA LEU A 450 10.30 -14.26 12.77
C LEU A 450 11.80 -13.92 12.74
N VAL A 451 12.28 -13.26 11.67
CA VAL A 451 13.71 -12.96 11.50
C VAL A 451 14.10 -11.53 11.85
N THR A 452 13.13 -10.65 12.15
CA THR A 452 13.41 -9.24 12.43
C THR A 452 14.42 -9.10 13.57
N PRO A 453 15.41 -8.22 13.45
CA PRO A 453 16.47 -8.14 14.43
C PRO A 453 15.99 -7.51 15.74
N TRP A 454 14.76 -6.99 15.82
CA TRP A 454 14.22 -6.30 16.98
C TRP A 454 13.53 -7.23 17.97
N ASN A 455 13.36 -6.76 19.21
CA ASN A 455 12.55 -7.43 20.21
C ASN A 455 11.06 -7.46 19.79
N PHE A 456 10.51 -8.66 19.58
CA PHE A 456 9.15 -8.83 19.07
C PHE A 456 8.05 -8.26 19.97
N PRO A 457 8.06 -8.44 21.32
CA PRO A 457 7.08 -7.79 22.19
C PRO A 457 7.01 -6.27 22.02
N SER A 458 8.14 -5.61 21.81
CA SER A 458 8.20 -4.16 21.56
C SER A 458 7.58 -3.79 20.20
N LEU A 459 7.78 -4.62 19.17
CA LEU A 459 7.12 -4.45 17.88
C LEU A 459 5.61 -4.67 17.99
N ARG A 460 5.19 -5.70 18.73
CA ARG A 460 3.78 -6.01 18.98
C ARG A 460 3.08 -4.86 19.70
N SER A 461 3.70 -4.26 20.72
CA SER A 461 3.11 -3.09 21.41
C SER A 461 2.97 -1.83 20.53
N LYS A 462 3.71 -1.76 19.41
CA LYS A 462 3.62 -0.68 18.42
C LYS A 462 2.64 -0.98 17.29
N GLY A 463 1.95 -2.11 17.36
CA GLY A 463 0.99 -2.51 16.36
C GLY A 463 1.57 -2.93 15.02
N ILE A 464 2.82 -3.43 15.00
CA ILE A 464 3.46 -3.84 13.74
C ILE A 464 2.73 -5.01 13.05
N PRO A 465 2.27 -6.08 13.75
CA PRO A 465 1.55 -7.17 13.09
C PRO A 465 0.33 -6.72 12.29
N GLU A 466 -0.55 -5.90 12.88
CA GLU A 466 -1.75 -5.40 12.22
C GLU A 466 -1.43 -4.44 11.07
N ARG A 467 -0.41 -3.58 11.23
CA ARG A 467 0.08 -2.69 10.16
C ARG A 467 0.61 -3.47 8.97
N LEU A 468 1.28 -4.61 9.19
CA LEU A 468 1.72 -5.47 8.10
C LEU A 468 0.52 -6.11 7.38
N LEU A 469 -0.42 -6.64 8.14
CA LEU A 469 -1.57 -7.35 7.63
C LEU A 469 -2.55 -6.46 6.85
N VAL A 470 -2.61 -5.15 7.13
CA VAL A 470 -3.55 -4.21 6.49
C VAL A 470 -3.35 -4.15 4.98
N HIS A 471 -2.13 -4.39 4.51
CA HIS A 471 -1.81 -4.39 3.08
C HIS A 471 -2.66 -5.39 2.28
N LEU A 472 -3.15 -6.46 2.91
CA LEU A 472 -3.88 -7.54 2.25
C LEU A 472 -5.39 -7.29 2.12
N VAL A 473 -5.93 -6.20 2.69
CA VAL A 473 -7.37 -5.88 2.65
C VAL A 473 -7.91 -5.87 1.21
N GLY A 474 -7.24 -5.15 0.30
CA GLY A 474 -7.67 -5.08 -1.10
C GLY A 474 -7.65 -6.42 -1.84
N PRO A 475 -6.52 -7.16 -1.85
CA PRO A 475 -6.47 -8.52 -2.39
C PRO A 475 -7.54 -9.46 -1.82
N ILE A 476 -7.80 -9.43 -0.51
CA ILE A 476 -8.87 -10.21 0.13
C ILE A 476 -10.24 -9.85 -0.45
N MET A 477 -10.55 -8.55 -0.56
CA MET A 477 -11.85 -8.10 -1.10
C MET A 477 -12.02 -8.43 -2.59
N LEU A 478 -10.95 -8.37 -3.38
CA LEU A 478 -10.96 -8.81 -4.77
C LEU A 478 -11.19 -10.32 -4.89
N LEU A 479 -10.57 -11.14 -4.02
CA LEU A 479 -10.80 -12.59 -4.02
C LEU A 479 -12.23 -12.93 -3.61
N LEU A 480 -12.74 -12.28 -2.55
CA LEU A 480 -14.11 -12.45 -2.09
C LEU A 480 -15.13 -12.10 -3.18
N GLY A 481 -14.91 -11.00 -3.92
CA GLY A 481 -15.79 -10.63 -5.03
C GLY A 481 -15.79 -11.66 -6.15
N HIS A 482 -14.61 -12.22 -6.46
CA HIS A 482 -14.50 -13.32 -7.42
C HIS A 482 -15.23 -14.58 -6.94
N LEU A 483 -15.20 -14.87 -5.63
CA LEU A 483 -15.96 -15.97 -5.04
C LEU A 483 -17.47 -15.72 -5.15
N LEU A 484 -17.96 -14.55 -4.71
CA LEU A 484 -19.40 -14.24 -4.69
C LEU A 484 -20.00 -14.34 -6.10
N SER A 485 -19.28 -13.84 -7.11
CA SER A 485 -19.69 -13.95 -8.51
C SER A 485 -19.76 -15.39 -9.04
N SER A 486 -19.11 -16.35 -8.38
CA SER A 486 -19.14 -17.76 -8.79
C SER A 486 -20.31 -18.56 -8.19
N ILE A 487 -20.91 -18.02 -7.14
CA ILE A 487 -22.04 -18.61 -6.38
C ILE A 487 -23.37 -18.11 -6.95
N GLU A 488 -23.39 -16.88 -7.50
CA GLU A 488 -24.59 -16.37 -8.16
C GLU A 488 -24.98 -17.31 -9.32
N PRO A 489 -26.24 -17.79 -9.35
CA PRO A 489 -26.75 -18.48 -10.51
C PRO A 489 -26.63 -17.53 -11.70
N GLU A 490 -26.21 -18.05 -12.87
CA GLU A 490 -26.31 -17.31 -14.10
C GLU A 490 -27.79 -16.97 -14.28
N ASP A 491 -28.17 -15.72 -14.02
CA ASP A 491 -29.53 -15.24 -14.24
C ASP A 491 -29.88 -15.52 -15.72
N CYS A 492 -30.87 -16.41 -15.90
CA CYS A 492 -31.45 -16.81 -17.18
C CYS A 492 -32.23 -15.68 -17.85
#